data_AF-A0A6I1QU82-F1
#
_entry.id   AF-A0A6I1QU82-F1
#
_cell.length_a   1.000
_cell.length_b   1.000
_cell.length_c   1.000
_cell.angle_alpha   90.00
_cell.angle_beta   90.00
_cell.angle_gamma   90.00
#
_symmetry.space_group_name_H-M   'P 1'
#
loop_
_entity.id
_entity.type
_entity.pdbx_description
1 polymer ?
#
loop_
_entity_poly.entity_id
_entity_poly.type
_entity_poly.pdbx_seq_one_letter_code
_entity_poly.pdbx_strand_id
1 'polypeptide(L)'
;MRIHRYTHWDGTQQVLFPTTEDLLKHLSDNLLEEEGVRRALRDLMRRGLTSEDGQRSIKGLRDFLRQADEKRRELLNKYSPDSFKLSPEETQQLSDKLNSLAEKLEAYHDKMRNFMERLSGRYADNMEEMNRKMQEAYQRYQELRNRLQNQVSDRSTQQPLNPGGQDYQGMMNMLDQMNKLLEDENFLKNLPNMLDATVDDLDNMLDNLDNLTQDQLQQLSNMMNQMQQLEQLMNQYPFQGSQRMGMGEAGQLLGQLRGLEKFLRWGQRGMGDPSDLDLEEIRNLLGEEAFEQLKYLKGVEQMLEEEGYIVRTGHGMRLTPKGMRKIGDKALREIFQMLNKNRWGDHSTAMRGSEGEQLEQTKRYEFGDPLNVNISETLMNALERGKRSIPLRISPEDFSVHRHEFSTDSETVLCIDVSYSMLMNDALHAGKKVALALHRLIETKFPQDKLHLVAFRSNAKIIRAEDLPSIVSLTYFMEHGTDIKEALRFARQLLGSNRSANRQIILITDGEPTAATLDQGGRLHSGWGSAMLHSRIVRETLKEVRRCTQSGIKINTFMLGADFYRQGFVDQLSRLNAGRVFYTSPDQMGNYIVVDYLANKRKRLGSR
;
A
#
# COMPACT_ATOMS: atom_id res chain seq x y z
N MET A 1 -23.43 -12.30 -19.96
CA MET A 1 -23.06 -12.77 -18.61
C MET A 1 -21.80 -13.61 -18.77
N ARG A 2 -20.62 -13.13 -18.37
CA ARG A 2 -19.40 -13.94 -18.42
C ARG A 2 -19.47 -14.95 -17.28
N ILE A 3 -19.46 -16.23 -17.60
CA ILE A 3 -19.47 -17.32 -16.63
C ILE A 3 -18.02 -17.44 -16.13
N HIS A 4 -17.77 -17.06 -14.88
CA HIS A 4 -16.47 -17.26 -14.24
C HIS A 4 -16.45 -18.67 -13.66
N ARG A 5 -15.53 -19.51 -14.15
CA ARG A 5 -15.31 -20.87 -13.65
C ARG A 5 -14.10 -20.81 -12.72
N TYR A 6 -14.34 -20.96 -11.42
CA TYR A 6 -13.28 -21.01 -10.43
C TYR A 6 -12.73 -22.43 -10.35
N THR A 7 -11.41 -22.58 -10.49
CA THR A 7 -10.69 -23.84 -10.26
C THR A 7 -9.79 -23.69 -9.04
N HIS A 8 -9.51 -24.79 -8.35
CA HIS A 8 -8.49 -24.81 -7.31
C HIS A 8 -7.12 -24.49 -7.94
N TRP A 9 -6.30 -23.71 -7.25
CA TRP A 9 -4.97 -23.32 -7.75
C TRP A 9 -4.08 -24.56 -7.86
N ASP A 10 -3.64 -24.88 -9.07
CA ASP A 10 -2.80 -26.05 -9.37
C ASP A 10 -1.42 -25.66 -9.93
N GLY A 11 -1.10 -24.35 -9.90
CA GLY A 11 0.16 -23.80 -10.40
C GLY A 11 0.18 -23.55 -11.91
N THR A 12 -0.87 -23.90 -12.66
CA THR A 12 -0.96 -23.67 -14.10
C THR A 12 -1.75 -22.41 -14.47
N GLN A 13 -2.46 -21.81 -13.52
CA GLN A 13 -3.21 -20.58 -13.75
C GLN A 13 -2.28 -19.38 -13.95
N GLN A 14 -2.57 -18.54 -14.93
CA GLN A 14 -1.82 -17.31 -15.15
C GLN A 14 -2.22 -16.26 -14.12
N VAL A 15 -1.33 -15.92 -13.18
CA VAL A 15 -1.48 -14.69 -12.38
C VAL A 15 -1.25 -13.51 -13.31
N LEU A 16 -2.31 -12.79 -13.64
CA LEU A 16 -2.20 -11.54 -14.39
C LEU A 16 -1.86 -10.41 -13.41
N PHE A 17 -0.56 -10.12 -13.29
CA PHE A 17 -0.11 -9.00 -12.49
C PHE A 17 -0.49 -7.65 -13.14
N PRO A 18 -0.72 -6.60 -12.33
CA PRO A 18 -0.90 -5.25 -12.85
C PRO A 18 0.29 -4.81 -13.73
N THR A 19 0.04 -4.01 -14.75
CA THR A 19 1.13 -3.38 -15.52
C THR A 19 1.60 -2.11 -14.82
N THR A 20 2.73 -1.54 -15.29
CA THR A 20 3.19 -0.22 -14.81
C THR A 20 2.19 0.90 -15.07
N GLU A 21 1.36 0.78 -16.12
CA GLU A 21 0.25 1.71 -16.35
C GLU A 21 -0.88 1.53 -15.32
N ASP A 22 -1.25 0.30 -14.98
CA ASP A 22 -2.24 0.01 -13.92
C ASP A 22 -1.76 0.56 -12.56
N LEU A 23 -0.48 0.33 -12.25
CA LEU A 23 0.18 0.83 -11.05
C LEU A 23 0.14 2.35 -10.98
N LEU A 24 0.61 3.04 -12.02
CA LEU A 24 0.55 4.51 -12.07
C LEU A 24 -0.86 5.05 -11.93
N LYS A 25 -1.81 4.39 -12.58
CA LYS A 25 -3.22 4.81 -12.56
C LYS A 25 -3.79 4.72 -11.15
N HIS A 26 -3.48 3.65 -10.42
CA HIS A 26 -3.91 3.51 -9.03
C HIS A 26 -3.19 4.48 -8.10
N LEU A 27 -1.88 4.64 -8.28
CA LEU A 27 -1.05 5.48 -7.44
C LEU A 27 -1.32 6.98 -7.67
N SER A 28 -1.93 7.38 -8.79
CA SER A 28 -2.05 8.79 -9.21
C SER A 28 -2.63 9.71 -8.15
N ASP A 29 -3.62 9.23 -7.40
CA ASP A 29 -4.30 10.04 -6.38
C ASP A 29 -3.35 10.24 -5.20
N ASN A 30 -2.75 9.17 -4.68
CA ASN A 30 -1.74 9.28 -3.61
C ASN A 30 -0.46 10.02 -4.06
N LEU A 31 -0.11 9.98 -5.34
CA LEU A 31 1.09 10.63 -5.90
C LEU A 31 1.01 12.16 -5.94
N LEU A 32 -0.20 12.72 -5.88
CA LEU A 32 -0.41 14.17 -5.78
C LEU A 32 -0.47 14.65 -4.31
N GLU A 33 -0.45 13.73 -3.34
CA GLU A 33 -0.29 14.06 -1.92
C GLU A 33 1.15 14.42 -1.56
N GLU A 34 1.35 15.02 -0.39
CA GLU A 34 2.65 15.60 0.02
C GLU A 34 3.77 14.59 0.25
N GLU A 35 3.47 13.39 0.77
CA GLU A 35 4.49 12.33 0.90
C GLU A 35 4.78 11.63 -0.45
N GLY A 36 4.06 12.02 -1.52
CA GLY A 36 4.31 11.65 -2.91
C GLY A 36 4.46 10.15 -3.16
N VAL A 37 5.58 9.78 -3.80
CA VAL A 37 5.86 8.42 -4.28
C VAL A 37 5.97 7.41 -3.15
N ARG A 38 6.64 7.74 -2.05
CA ARG A 38 6.93 6.77 -0.97
C ARG A 38 5.67 6.34 -0.23
N ARG A 39 4.76 7.29 0.06
CA ARG A 39 3.46 6.98 0.67
C ARG A 39 2.60 6.16 -0.29
N ALA A 40 2.55 6.55 -1.57
CA ALA A 40 1.77 5.84 -2.56
C ALA A 40 2.20 4.37 -2.69
N LEU A 41 3.52 4.11 -2.78
CA LEU A 41 4.06 2.74 -2.80
C LEU A 41 3.76 1.96 -1.52
N ARG A 42 3.88 2.61 -0.35
CA ARG A 42 3.54 1.97 0.94
C ARG A 42 2.06 1.59 1.01
N ASP A 43 1.16 2.46 0.55
CA ASP A 43 -0.27 2.16 0.56
C ASP A 43 -0.63 1.03 -0.39
N LEU A 44 -0.02 1.00 -1.58
CA LEU A 44 -0.13 -0.12 -2.53
C LEU A 44 0.34 -1.42 -1.90
N MET A 45 1.52 -1.45 -1.26
CA MET A 45 2.00 -2.67 -0.59
C MET A 45 1.06 -3.12 0.53
N ARG A 46 0.46 -2.17 1.25
CA ARG A 46 -0.45 -2.47 2.36
C ARG A 46 -1.80 -2.99 1.90
N ARG A 47 -2.39 -2.40 0.86
CA ARG A 47 -3.77 -2.64 0.42
C ARG A 47 -3.88 -3.52 -0.82
N GLY A 48 -2.81 -3.68 -1.57
CA GLY A 48 -2.84 -4.30 -2.89
C GLY A 48 -3.50 -3.39 -3.93
N LEU A 49 -3.74 -3.96 -5.11
CA LEU A 49 -4.35 -3.28 -6.24
C LEU A 49 -5.21 -4.26 -7.03
N THR A 50 -6.37 -3.81 -7.46
CA THR A 50 -7.14 -4.47 -8.54
C THR A 50 -7.28 -3.48 -9.69
N SER A 51 -6.90 -3.88 -10.91
CA SER A 51 -7.07 -3.05 -12.10
C SER A 51 -8.56 -2.80 -12.36
N GLU A 52 -8.88 -1.70 -13.04
CA GLU A 52 -10.26 -1.30 -13.31
C GLU A 52 -11.04 -2.29 -14.16
N ASP A 53 -10.35 -3.08 -14.99
CA ASP A 53 -10.97 -4.15 -15.78
C ASP A 53 -11.31 -5.39 -14.94
N GLY A 54 -10.88 -5.43 -13.68
CA GLY A 54 -11.05 -6.55 -12.75
C GLY A 54 -10.27 -7.81 -13.14
N GLN A 55 -9.39 -7.75 -14.14
CA GLN A 55 -8.66 -8.92 -14.64
C GLN A 55 -7.32 -9.10 -13.96
N ARG A 56 -6.67 -7.99 -13.58
CA ARG A 56 -5.36 -7.99 -12.92
C ARG A 56 -5.53 -7.60 -11.47
N SER A 57 -4.92 -8.35 -10.58
CA SER A 57 -4.97 -8.05 -9.15
C SER A 57 -3.70 -8.49 -8.46
N ILE A 58 -3.34 -7.75 -7.41
CA ILE A 58 -2.28 -8.08 -6.49
C ILE A 58 -2.80 -7.88 -5.08
N LYS A 59 -2.68 -8.91 -4.23
CA LYS A 59 -3.09 -8.84 -2.82
C LYS A 59 -2.13 -7.94 -2.04
N GLY A 60 -2.64 -7.25 -1.04
CA GLY A 60 -1.80 -6.45 -0.14
C GLY A 60 -1.24 -7.26 1.03
N LEU A 61 -0.29 -6.68 1.75
CA LEU A 61 0.20 -7.24 3.03
C LEU A 61 -0.93 -7.51 4.01
N ARG A 62 -2.00 -6.70 4.02
CA ARG A 62 -3.18 -6.96 4.85
C ARG A 62 -3.86 -8.29 4.52
N ASP A 63 -3.93 -8.64 3.24
CA ASP A 63 -4.52 -9.90 2.81
C ASP A 63 -3.64 -11.09 3.21
N PHE A 64 -2.32 -10.96 3.08
CA PHE A 64 -1.38 -11.99 3.53
C PHE A 64 -1.38 -12.17 5.04
N LEU A 65 -1.49 -11.09 5.81
CA LEU A 65 -1.64 -11.16 7.27
C LEU A 65 -2.95 -11.86 7.66
N ARG A 66 -4.03 -11.61 6.92
CA ARG A 66 -5.30 -12.32 7.11
C ARG A 66 -5.16 -13.80 6.77
N GLN A 67 -4.57 -14.15 5.62
CA GLN A 67 -4.30 -15.55 5.25
C GLN A 67 -3.40 -16.25 6.28
N ALA A 68 -2.40 -15.56 6.81
CA ALA A 68 -1.53 -16.09 7.86
C ALA A 68 -2.28 -16.36 9.15
N ASP A 69 -3.18 -15.47 9.58
CA ASP A 69 -4.01 -15.70 10.76
C ASP A 69 -5.03 -16.83 10.53
N GLU A 70 -5.64 -16.89 9.35
CA GLU A 70 -6.54 -17.99 8.95
C GLU A 70 -5.81 -19.34 9.00
N LYS A 71 -4.63 -19.43 8.38
CA LYS A 71 -3.80 -20.64 8.41
C LYS A 71 -3.37 -21.00 9.83
N ARG A 72 -2.99 -20.03 10.65
CA ARG A 72 -2.65 -20.25 12.07
C ARG A 72 -3.83 -20.86 12.81
N ARG A 73 -5.05 -20.32 12.63
CA ARG A 73 -6.27 -20.85 13.26
C ARG A 73 -6.60 -22.25 12.75
N GLU A 74 -6.47 -22.50 11.45
CA GLU A 74 -6.69 -23.81 10.87
C GLU A 74 -5.78 -24.88 11.51
N LEU A 75 -4.48 -24.57 11.62
CA LEU A 75 -3.51 -25.45 12.28
C LEU A 75 -3.87 -25.70 13.75
N LEU A 76 -4.24 -24.66 14.50
CA LEU A 76 -4.63 -24.79 15.91
C LEU A 76 -5.94 -25.59 16.11
N ASN A 77 -6.88 -25.48 15.17
CA ASN A 77 -8.18 -26.16 15.24
C ASN A 77 -8.14 -27.59 14.70
N LYS A 78 -7.13 -27.94 13.90
CA LYS A 78 -6.98 -29.29 13.35
C LYS A 78 -6.44 -30.26 14.41
N TYR A 79 -5.40 -29.83 15.12
CA TYR A 79 -4.64 -30.73 15.99
C TYR A 79 -5.00 -30.64 17.47
N SER A 80 -4.86 -31.77 18.15
CA SER A 80 -5.18 -31.92 19.57
C SER A 80 -4.08 -31.39 20.49
N PRO A 81 -4.43 -30.65 21.56
CA PRO A 81 -3.48 -30.29 22.62
C PRO A 81 -2.88 -31.52 23.31
N ASP A 82 -3.62 -32.63 23.33
CA ASP A 82 -3.24 -33.87 24.02
C ASP A 82 -2.60 -34.90 23.06
N SER A 83 -1.97 -34.43 21.97
CA SER A 83 -1.36 -35.29 20.95
C SER A 83 -0.26 -36.21 21.48
N PHE A 84 0.47 -35.78 22.51
CA PHE A 84 1.57 -36.53 23.13
C PHE A 84 1.23 -37.13 24.51
N LYS A 85 0.01 -36.89 25.01
CA LYS A 85 -0.43 -37.48 26.28
C LYS A 85 -0.82 -38.94 26.07
N LEU A 86 -0.34 -39.80 26.94
CA LEU A 86 -0.73 -41.20 26.96
C LEU A 86 -2.11 -41.32 27.58
N SER A 87 -2.99 -42.10 26.96
CA SER A 87 -4.25 -42.49 27.60
C SER A 87 -3.97 -43.35 28.84
N PRO A 88 -4.93 -43.46 29.79
CA PRO A 88 -4.77 -44.34 30.95
C PRO A 88 -4.43 -45.79 30.55
N GLU A 89 -5.05 -46.29 29.47
CA GLU A 89 -4.78 -47.63 28.93
C GLU A 89 -3.36 -47.74 28.36
N GLU A 90 -2.91 -46.76 27.58
CA GLU A 90 -1.55 -46.72 27.02
C GLU A 90 -0.49 -46.60 28.13
N THR A 91 -0.78 -45.82 29.17
CA THR A 91 0.11 -45.62 30.32
C THR A 91 0.25 -46.91 31.12
N GLN A 92 -0.87 -47.61 31.36
CA GLN A 92 -0.89 -48.88 32.06
C GLN A 92 -0.16 -49.96 31.27
N GLN A 93 -0.45 -50.11 29.98
CA GLN A 93 0.25 -51.07 29.11
C GLN A 93 1.76 -50.82 29.03
N LEU A 94 2.18 -49.56 28.95
CA LEU A 94 3.59 -49.21 28.95
C LEU A 94 4.26 -49.54 30.29
N SER A 95 3.57 -49.23 31.40
CA SER A 95 4.03 -49.59 32.75
C SER A 95 4.16 -51.10 32.92
N ASP A 96 3.15 -51.85 32.50
CA ASP A 96 3.12 -53.32 32.57
C ASP A 96 4.26 -53.95 31.75
N LYS A 97 4.52 -53.44 30.54
CA LYS A 97 5.66 -53.92 29.74
C LYS A 97 7.01 -53.56 30.34
N LEU A 98 7.16 -52.37 30.91
CA LEU A 98 8.38 -51.97 31.62
C LEU A 98 8.62 -52.83 32.87
N ASN A 99 7.56 -53.18 33.59
CA ASN A 99 7.63 -54.08 34.75
C ASN A 99 7.95 -55.51 34.32
N SER A 100 7.31 -56.04 33.28
CA SER A 100 7.63 -57.35 32.73
C SER A 100 9.08 -57.44 32.25
N LEU A 101 9.58 -56.38 31.60
CA LEU A 101 10.97 -56.31 31.17
C LEU A 101 11.93 -56.34 32.37
N ALA A 102 11.58 -55.61 33.44
CA ALA A 102 12.36 -55.57 34.66
C ALA A 102 12.41 -56.91 35.40
N GLU A 103 11.26 -57.58 35.54
CA GLU A 103 11.19 -58.92 36.14
C GLU A 103 12.04 -59.93 35.37
N LYS A 104 12.02 -59.86 34.03
CA LYS A 104 12.85 -60.74 33.19
C LYS A 104 14.34 -60.45 33.33
N LEU A 105 14.73 -59.17 33.39
CA LEU A 105 16.12 -58.77 33.62
C LEU A 105 16.61 -59.16 35.02
N GLU A 106 15.77 -59.04 36.05
CA GLU A 106 16.08 -59.50 37.40
C GLU A 106 16.24 -61.02 37.45
N ALA A 107 15.31 -61.77 36.85
CA ALA A 107 15.42 -63.22 36.73
C ALA A 107 16.66 -63.66 35.92
N TYR A 108 17.04 -62.91 34.90
CA TYR A 108 18.27 -63.13 34.14
C TYR A 108 19.51 -62.87 35.01
N HIS A 109 19.54 -61.76 35.73
CA HIS A 109 20.63 -61.39 36.63
C HIS A 109 20.80 -62.44 37.75
N ASP A 110 19.71 -62.90 38.36
CA ASP A 110 19.74 -63.94 39.40
C ASP A 110 20.18 -65.30 38.86
N LYS A 111 19.74 -65.69 37.65
CA LYS A 111 20.21 -66.93 37.01
C LYS A 111 21.72 -66.88 36.73
N MET A 112 22.21 -65.74 36.23
CA MET A 112 23.64 -65.53 35.99
C MET A 112 24.43 -65.52 37.29
N ARG A 113 23.96 -64.84 38.34
CA ARG A 113 24.59 -64.85 39.67
C ARG A 113 24.70 -66.26 40.23
N ASN A 114 23.61 -67.03 40.23
CA ASN A 114 23.59 -68.41 40.70
C ASN A 114 24.49 -69.33 39.85
N PHE A 115 24.56 -69.10 38.54
CA PHE A 115 25.47 -69.83 37.65
C PHE A 115 26.94 -69.53 37.97
N MET A 116 27.26 -68.26 38.20
CA MET A 116 28.59 -67.79 38.55
C MET A 116 29.07 -68.30 39.91
N GLU A 117 28.19 -68.32 40.92
CA GLU A 117 28.49 -68.90 42.24
C GLU A 117 28.84 -70.40 42.15
N ARG A 118 28.21 -71.14 41.23
CA ARG A 118 28.47 -72.58 40.99
C ARG A 118 29.81 -72.85 40.31
N LEU A 119 30.37 -71.87 39.60
CA LEU A 119 31.66 -71.98 38.89
C LEU A 119 32.87 -71.58 39.74
N SER A 120 32.65 -71.16 41.00
CA SER A 120 33.62 -70.52 41.91
C SER A 120 34.89 -71.32 42.28
N GLY A 121 35.07 -72.54 41.78
CA GLY A 121 36.21 -73.40 42.12
C GLY A 121 37.51 -73.20 41.31
N ARG A 122 37.50 -72.52 40.15
CA ARG A 122 38.69 -72.42 39.26
C ARG A 122 39.08 -71.02 38.74
N TYR A 123 38.26 -69.99 38.88
CA TYR A 123 38.47 -68.67 38.22
C TYR A 123 38.13 -67.45 39.11
N ALA A 124 38.49 -67.44 40.40
CA ALA A 124 38.02 -66.44 41.36
C ALA A 124 38.36 -64.97 41.02
N ASP A 125 39.59 -64.67 40.60
CA ASP A 125 40.07 -63.28 40.44
C ASP A 125 39.42 -62.54 39.25
N ASN A 126 39.24 -63.19 38.10
CA ASN A 126 38.54 -62.59 36.95
C ASN A 126 37.03 -62.47 37.17
N MET A 127 36.46 -63.25 38.10
CA MET A 127 35.03 -63.29 38.38
C MET A 127 34.58 -62.15 39.30
N GLU A 128 35.46 -61.64 40.18
CA GLU A 128 35.13 -60.50 41.04
C GLU A 128 34.97 -59.20 40.22
N GLU A 129 35.84 -59.00 39.24
CA GLU A 129 35.75 -57.87 38.30
C GLU A 129 34.50 -57.98 37.41
N MET A 130 34.19 -59.16 36.89
CA MET A 130 32.99 -59.40 36.08
C MET A 130 31.70 -59.23 36.91
N ASN A 131 31.69 -59.67 38.17
CA ASN A 131 30.56 -59.47 39.08
C ASN A 131 30.38 -57.98 39.43
N ARG A 132 31.47 -57.22 39.62
CA ARG A 132 31.42 -55.76 39.81
C ARG A 132 30.83 -55.05 38.59
N LYS A 133 31.35 -55.32 37.39
CA LYS A 133 30.81 -54.76 36.13
C LYS A 133 29.31 -55.07 35.98
N MET A 134 28.91 -56.32 36.24
CA MET A 134 27.52 -56.75 36.16
C MET A 134 26.61 -56.06 37.19
N GLN A 135 27.10 -55.84 38.42
CA GLN A 135 26.36 -55.08 39.44
C GLN A 135 26.21 -53.61 39.06
N GLU A 136 27.26 -52.98 38.53
CA GLU A 136 27.21 -51.61 38.04
C GLU A 136 26.23 -51.45 36.88
N ALA A 137 26.24 -52.37 35.91
CA ALA A 137 25.29 -52.41 34.80
C ALA A 137 23.83 -52.55 35.30
N TYR A 138 23.59 -53.45 36.26
CA TYR A 138 22.27 -53.65 36.86
C TYR A 138 21.78 -52.42 37.63
N GLN A 139 22.65 -51.76 38.40
CA GLN A 139 22.31 -50.52 39.11
C GLN A 139 21.93 -49.40 38.14
N ARG A 140 22.71 -49.21 37.07
CA ARG A 140 22.42 -48.24 36.01
C ARG A 140 21.08 -48.52 35.34
N TYR A 141 20.78 -49.79 35.06
CA TYR A 141 19.49 -50.21 34.53
C TYR A 141 18.33 -49.84 35.47
N GLN A 142 18.44 -50.16 36.77
CA GLN A 142 17.40 -49.85 37.75
C GLN A 142 17.16 -48.34 37.86
N GLU A 143 18.22 -47.53 37.85
CA GLU A 143 18.09 -46.07 37.85
C GLU A 143 17.35 -45.57 36.60
N LEU A 144 17.70 -46.08 35.41
CA LEU A 144 17.07 -45.70 34.16
C LEU A 144 15.60 -46.12 34.11
N ARG A 145 15.29 -47.34 34.57
CA ARG A 145 13.91 -47.83 34.72
C ARG A 145 13.11 -46.95 35.66
N ASN A 146 13.63 -46.65 36.85
CA ASN A 146 12.92 -45.84 37.84
C ASN A 146 12.61 -44.45 37.29
N ARG A 147 13.54 -43.85 36.53
CA ARG A 147 13.31 -42.58 35.81
C ARG A 147 12.18 -42.71 34.79
N LEU A 148 12.22 -43.73 33.93
CA LEU A 148 11.18 -43.97 32.93
C LEU A 148 9.80 -44.23 33.59
N GLN A 149 9.76 -45.01 34.66
CA GLN A 149 8.53 -45.31 35.39
C GLN A 149 7.94 -44.08 36.06
N ASN A 150 8.77 -43.22 36.64
CA ASN A 150 8.33 -41.93 37.18
C ASN A 150 7.80 -41.02 36.06
N GLN A 151 8.51 -40.94 34.92
CA GLN A 151 8.06 -40.16 33.75
C GLN A 151 6.73 -40.65 33.16
N VAL A 152 6.47 -41.96 33.17
CA VAL A 152 5.20 -42.55 32.72
C VAL A 152 4.09 -42.28 33.75
N SER A 153 4.41 -42.38 35.05
CA SER A 153 3.45 -42.15 36.13
C SER A 153 2.99 -40.69 36.20
N ASP A 154 3.90 -39.73 36.03
CA ASP A 154 3.57 -38.30 35.99
C ASP A 154 2.57 -37.96 34.85
N ARG A 155 2.61 -38.74 33.76
CA ARG A 155 1.71 -38.57 32.59
C ARG A 155 0.30 -39.13 32.80
N SER A 156 0.07 -39.96 33.83
CA SER A 156 -1.22 -40.62 34.09
C SER A 156 -2.32 -39.68 34.61
N THR A 157 -1.97 -38.45 35.00
CA THR A 157 -2.85 -37.57 35.80
C THR A 157 -3.84 -36.72 35.00
N GLN A 158 -3.91 -36.85 33.67
CA GLN A 158 -4.88 -36.09 32.86
C GLN A 158 -5.51 -36.97 31.78
N GLN A 159 -6.85 -36.98 31.73
CA GLN A 159 -7.64 -37.78 30.79
C GLN A 159 -7.52 -37.25 29.34
N PRO A 160 -7.02 -38.05 28.40
CA PRO A 160 -7.16 -37.81 26.96
C PRO A 160 -8.35 -38.61 26.41
N LEU A 161 -8.94 -38.11 25.33
CA LEU A 161 -10.22 -38.61 24.78
C LEU A 161 -10.09 -39.74 23.73
N ASN A 162 -8.89 -40.19 23.31
CA ASN A 162 -8.74 -41.24 22.29
C ASN A 162 -7.40 -42.02 22.36
N PRO A 163 -7.38 -43.35 22.13
CA PRO A 163 -6.16 -44.17 22.04
C PRO A 163 -5.53 -44.19 20.63
N GLY A 164 -4.18 -44.27 20.52
CA GLY A 164 -3.48 -44.67 19.29
C GLY A 164 -2.44 -43.71 18.69
N GLY A 165 -1.32 -43.45 19.39
CA GLY A 165 -0.17 -42.72 18.81
C GLY A 165 0.81 -43.60 18.02
N GLN A 166 1.26 -43.16 16.83
CA GLN A 166 2.32 -43.87 16.05
C GLN A 166 3.62 -44.00 16.86
N ASP A 167 4.01 -42.94 17.58
CA ASP A 167 5.20 -42.93 18.42
C ASP A 167 5.08 -43.90 19.61
N TYR A 168 3.86 -44.06 20.16
CA TYR A 168 3.57 -45.04 21.20
C TYR A 168 3.73 -46.49 20.70
N GLN A 169 3.29 -46.78 19.48
CA GLN A 169 3.52 -48.09 18.87
C GLN A 169 5.02 -48.36 18.65
N GLY A 170 5.79 -47.33 18.28
CA GLY A 170 7.25 -47.41 18.22
C GLY A 170 7.89 -47.83 19.54
N MET A 171 7.47 -47.20 20.65
CA MET A 171 7.90 -47.59 22.01
C MET A 171 7.53 -49.04 22.33
N MET A 172 6.29 -49.44 22.04
CA MET A 172 5.80 -50.78 22.35
C MET A 172 6.55 -51.86 21.57
N ASN A 173 6.86 -51.60 20.30
CA ASN A 173 7.65 -52.53 19.47
C ASN A 173 9.09 -52.68 19.98
N MET A 174 9.69 -51.58 20.45
CA MET A 174 11.02 -51.62 21.05
C MET A 174 11.03 -52.46 22.32
N LEU A 175 10.07 -52.23 23.22
CA LEU A 175 9.92 -53.02 24.45
C LEU A 175 9.63 -54.50 24.16
N ASP A 176 8.86 -54.81 23.12
CA ASP A 176 8.61 -56.19 22.69
C ASP A 176 9.86 -56.85 22.11
N GLN A 177 10.66 -56.11 21.34
CA GLN A 177 11.93 -56.60 20.83
C GLN A 177 12.89 -56.92 21.97
N MET A 178 13.00 -56.04 22.97
CA MET A 178 13.79 -56.27 24.18
C MET A 178 13.29 -57.50 24.95
N ASN A 179 11.98 -57.61 25.14
CA ASN A 179 11.37 -58.76 25.80
C ASN A 179 11.67 -60.08 25.09
N LYS A 180 11.66 -60.09 23.75
CA LYS A 180 11.99 -61.28 22.96
C LYS A 180 13.46 -61.65 23.03
N LEU A 181 14.37 -60.67 23.06
CA LEU A 181 15.80 -60.92 23.21
C LEU A 181 16.11 -61.61 24.55
N LEU A 182 15.41 -61.22 25.62
CA LEU A 182 15.56 -61.81 26.95
C LEU A 182 14.83 -63.16 27.10
N GLU A 183 13.96 -63.51 26.16
CA GLU A 183 13.23 -64.79 26.11
C GLU A 183 13.99 -65.90 25.36
N ASP A 184 15.07 -65.59 24.63
CA ASP A 184 15.79 -66.60 23.84
C ASP A 184 16.51 -67.63 24.75
N GLU A 185 15.81 -68.72 25.06
CA GLU A 185 16.31 -69.83 25.88
C GLU A 185 17.56 -70.50 25.33
N ASN A 186 17.86 -70.36 24.02
CA ASN A 186 19.02 -70.99 23.41
C ASN A 186 20.34 -70.37 23.88
N PHE A 187 20.30 -69.11 24.30
CA PHE A 187 21.44 -68.41 24.89
C PHE A 187 21.87 -69.06 26.21
N LEU A 188 20.92 -69.30 27.11
CA LEU A 188 21.16 -69.90 28.42
C LEU A 188 21.50 -71.40 28.34
N LYS A 189 20.98 -72.11 27.34
CA LYS A 189 21.28 -73.54 27.12
C LYS A 189 22.69 -73.77 26.56
N ASN A 190 23.27 -72.80 25.84
CA ASN A 190 24.59 -72.92 25.23
C ASN A 190 25.73 -72.34 26.08
N LEU A 191 25.43 -71.63 27.18
CA LEU A 191 26.39 -71.12 28.16
C LEU A 191 27.40 -72.17 28.67
N PRO A 192 27.01 -73.42 28.95
CA PRO A 192 27.97 -74.47 29.33
C PRO A 192 28.94 -74.85 28.20
N ASN A 193 28.50 -74.79 26.93
CA ASN A 193 29.32 -75.14 25.76
C ASN A 193 30.24 -73.99 25.32
N MET A 194 29.91 -72.75 25.70
CA MET A 194 30.74 -71.56 25.46
C MET A 194 31.91 -71.44 26.44
N LEU A 195 31.83 -72.02 27.63
CA LEU A 195 32.89 -71.97 28.66
C LEU A 195 34.15 -72.78 28.32
N ASP A 196 34.11 -73.65 27.30
CA ASP A 196 35.33 -74.27 26.75
C ASP A 196 36.11 -73.28 25.84
N ALA A 197 35.48 -72.16 25.45
CA ALA A 197 36.11 -70.98 24.88
C ALA A 197 36.28 -69.92 25.99
N THR A 198 37.36 -69.14 25.92
CA THR A 198 37.91 -68.31 27.01
C THR A 198 36.95 -67.28 27.63
N VAL A 199 37.26 -66.85 28.87
CA VAL A 199 36.57 -65.76 29.62
C VAL A 199 36.35 -64.50 28.78
N ASP A 200 37.25 -64.21 27.84
CA ASP A 200 37.16 -63.09 26.91
C ASP A 200 35.90 -63.13 26.01
N ASP A 201 35.40 -64.31 25.64
CA ASP A 201 34.17 -64.43 24.82
C ASP A 201 32.91 -64.14 25.65
N LEU A 202 32.94 -64.45 26.95
CA LEU A 202 31.87 -64.10 27.88
C LEU A 202 31.87 -62.60 28.23
N ASP A 203 33.04 -61.99 28.45
CA ASP A 203 33.16 -60.53 28.70
C ASP A 203 32.67 -59.75 27.47
N ASN A 204 33.12 -60.13 26.26
CA ASN A 204 32.65 -59.52 25.01
C ASN A 204 31.13 -59.68 24.80
N MET A 205 30.55 -60.82 25.19
CA MET A 205 29.12 -61.06 25.02
C MET A 205 28.26 -60.32 26.07
N LEU A 206 28.75 -60.22 27.31
CA LEU A 206 28.12 -59.41 28.36
C LEU A 206 28.15 -57.93 27.99
N ASP A 207 29.29 -57.43 27.51
CA ASP A 207 29.42 -56.07 27.02
C ASP A 207 28.48 -55.83 25.83
N ASN A 208 28.32 -56.78 24.91
CA ASN A 208 27.40 -56.63 23.79
C ASN A 208 25.93 -56.59 24.21
N LEU A 209 25.51 -57.40 25.17
CA LEU A 209 24.13 -57.39 25.69
C LEU A 209 23.84 -56.15 26.54
N ASP A 210 24.79 -55.72 27.37
CA ASP A 210 24.68 -54.51 28.16
C ASP A 210 24.58 -53.30 27.22
N ASN A 211 25.47 -53.19 26.24
CA ASN A 211 25.43 -52.11 25.25
C ASN A 211 24.12 -52.11 24.42
N LEU A 212 23.64 -53.28 23.96
CA LEU A 212 22.40 -53.38 23.19
C LEU A 212 21.17 -52.96 24.02
N THR A 213 21.08 -53.37 25.29
CA THR A 213 19.95 -53.03 26.15
C THR A 213 20.03 -51.57 26.64
N GLN A 214 21.23 -51.09 26.95
CA GLN A 214 21.50 -49.70 27.32
C GLN A 214 21.16 -48.75 26.19
N ASP A 215 21.66 -48.99 24.97
CA ASP A 215 21.42 -48.13 23.82
C ASP A 215 19.92 -48.02 23.50
N GLN A 216 19.20 -49.13 23.58
CA GLN A 216 17.75 -49.15 23.33
C GLN A 216 16.96 -48.40 24.41
N LEU A 217 17.27 -48.59 25.69
CA LEU A 217 16.60 -47.86 26.77
C LEU A 217 16.97 -46.37 26.80
N GLN A 218 18.21 -46.04 26.44
CA GLN A 218 18.65 -44.66 26.31
C GLN A 218 17.91 -43.97 25.15
N GLN A 219 17.71 -44.66 24.03
CA GLN A 219 16.86 -44.18 22.93
C GLN A 219 15.41 -43.95 23.38
N LEU A 220 14.83 -44.89 24.14
CA LEU A 220 13.48 -44.74 24.72
C LEU A 220 13.38 -43.50 25.64
N SER A 221 14.37 -43.32 26.52
CA SER A 221 14.48 -42.16 27.41
C SER A 221 14.61 -40.85 26.64
N ASN A 222 15.48 -40.81 25.63
CA ASN A 222 15.65 -39.64 24.77
C ASN A 222 14.34 -39.27 24.05
N MET A 223 13.60 -40.27 23.57
CA MET A 223 12.32 -40.07 22.91
C MET A 223 11.26 -39.52 23.88
N MET A 224 11.18 -40.08 25.10
CA MET A 224 10.27 -39.57 26.14
C MET A 224 10.60 -38.12 26.53
N ASN A 225 11.88 -37.77 26.63
CA ASN A 225 12.33 -36.41 26.90
C ASN A 225 11.97 -35.45 25.75
N GLN A 226 12.14 -35.87 24.50
CA GLN A 226 11.74 -35.07 23.32
C GLN A 226 10.23 -34.84 23.28
N MET A 227 9.42 -35.87 23.56
CA MET A 227 7.96 -35.72 23.68
C MET A 227 7.59 -34.69 24.74
N GLN A 228 8.25 -34.72 25.91
CA GLN A 228 7.98 -33.77 27.00
C GLN A 228 8.32 -32.33 26.59
N GLN A 229 9.46 -32.13 25.91
CA GLN A 229 9.83 -30.81 25.40
C GLN A 229 8.83 -30.29 24.37
N LEU A 230 8.41 -31.15 23.43
CA LEU A 230 7.40 -30.80 22.43
C LEU A 230 6.05 -30.47 23.09
N GLU A 231 5.63 -31.23 24.10
CA GLU A 231 4.41 -30.98 24.86
C GLU A 231 4.47 -29.62 25.58
N GLN A 232 5.57 -29.30 26.25
CA GLN A 232 5.76 -27.99 26.88
C GLN A 232 5.68 -26.84 25.88
N LEU A 233 6.25 -27.02 24.68
CA LEU A 233 6.18 -26.04 23.60
C LEU A 233 4.76 -25.92 23.03
N MET A 234 4.04 -27.04 22.88
CA MET A 234 2.66 -27.03 22.40
C MET A 234 1.69 -26.41 23.40
N ASN A 235 1.91 -26.60 24.70
CA ASN A 235 1.08 -25.99 25.76
C ASN A 235 1.12 -24.45 25.75
N GLN A 236 2.07 -23.84 25.04
CA GLN A 236 2.11 -22.39 24.81
C GLN A 236 1.08 -21.92 23.76
N TYR A 237 0.51 -22.86 23.00
CA TYR A 237 -0.44 -22.60 21.92
C TYR A 237 -1.83 -23.13 22.29
N PRO A 238 -2.91 -22.40 21.98
CA PRO A 238 -4.27 -22.80 22.32
C PRO A 238 -4.84 -23.77 21.27
N PHE A 239 -4.30 -25.00 21.22
CA PHE A 239 -4.83 -26.05 20.36
C PHE A 239 -6.24 -26.47 20.80
N GLN A 240 -7.12 -26.73 19.83
CA GLN A 240 -8.53 -27.07 20.07
C GLN A 240 -9.02 -28.24 19.21
N GLY A 241 -8.15 -28.81 18.37
CA GLY A 241 -8.51 -29.89 17.47
C GLY A 241 -8.59 -31.25 18.13
N SER A 242 -8.90 -32.25 17.30
CA SER A 242 -9.02 -33.65 17.72
C SER A 242 -7.98 -34.56 17.07
N GLN A 243 -7.28 -34.11 16.01
CA GLN A 243 -6.29 -34.91 15.31
C GLN A 243 -4.99 -34.98 16.14
N ARG A 244 -4.55 -36.20 16.50
CA ARG A 244 -3.21 -36.41 17.06
C ARG A 244 -2.15 -36.24 15.97
N MET A 245 -0.99 -35.72 16.34
CA MET A 245 0.19 -35.58 15.47
C MET A 245 1.35 -36.41 16.01
N GLY A 246 2.25 -36.87 15.12
CA GLY A 246 3.52 -37.50 15.52
C GLY A 246 4.59 -36.45 15.88
N MET A 247 5.68 -36.87 16.53
CA MET A 247 6.77 -35.96 16.94
C MET A 247 7.39 -35.18 15.78
N GLY A 248 7.61 -35.84 14.63
CA GLY A 248 8.16 -35.19 13.44
C GLY A 248 7.22 -34.12 12.86
N GLU A 249 5.92 -34.40 12.84
CA GLU A 249 4.88 -33.47 12.42
C GLU A 249 4.77 -32.29 13.39
N ALA A 250 4.89 -32.52 14.70
CA ALA A 250 4.87 -31.46 15.71
C ALA A 250 6.06 -30.50 15.58
N GLY A 251 7.27 -31.02 15.33
CA GLY A 251 8.43 -30.15 15.12
C GLY A 251 8.23 -29.21 13.93
N GLN A 252 7.72 -29.73 12.81
CA GLN A 252 7.39 -28.93 11.63
C GLN A 252 6.26 -27.94 11.91
N LEU A 253 5.19 -28.38 12.58
CA LEU A 253 4.04 -27.58 12.95
C LEU A 253 4.43 -26.39 13.85
N LEU A 254 5.21 -26.64 14.90
CA LEU A 254 5.72 -25.61 15.80
C LEU A 254 6.60 -24.61 15.05
N GLY A 255 7.43 -25.08 14.12
CA GLY A 255 8.19 -24.22 13.22
C GLY A 255 7.28 -23.31 12.39
N GLN A 256 6.24 -23.88 11.77
CA GLN A 256 5.25 -23.13 10.99
C GLN A 256 4.50 -22.10 11.86
N LEU A 257 4.03 -22.49 13.05
CA LEU A 257 3.31 -21.60 13.97
C LEU A 257 4.19 -20.42 14.42
N ARG A 258 5.46 -20.68 14.76
CA ARG A 258 6.42 -19.62 15.11
C ARG A 258 6.65 -18.66 13.94
N GLY A 259 6.80 -19.19 12.72
CA GLY A 259 6.95 -18.38 11.50
C GLY A 259 5.73 -17.49 11.25
N LEU A 260 4.53 -18.06 11.35
CA LEU A 260 3.27 -17.31 11.22
C LEU A 260 3.15 -16.23 12.28
N GLU A 261 3.46 -16.52 13.54
CA GLU A 261 3.44 -15.51 14.60
C GLU A 261 4.45 -14.39 14.40
N LYS A 262 5.68 -14.71 13.97
CA LYS A 262 6.70 -13.72 13.63
C LYS A 262 6.17 -12.76 12.55
N PHE A 263 5.56 -13.31 11.50
CA PHE A 263 4.97 -12.53 10.42
C PHE A 263 3.77 -11.68 10.89
N LEU A 264 2.86 -12.24 11.70
CA LEU A 264 1.72 -11.52 12.27
C LEU A 264 2.17 -10.39 13.20
N ARG A 265 3.16 -10.62 14.06
CA ARG A 265 3.75 -9.60 14.95
C ARG A 265 4.42 -8.49 14.15
N TRP A 266 5.12 -8.84 13.07
CA TRP A 266 5.68 -7.84 12.15
C TRP A 266 4.58 -6.95 11.55
N GLY A 267 3.46 -7.53 11.13
CA GLY A 267 2.30 -6.78 10.65
C GLY A 267 1.68 -5.85 11.70
N GLN A 268 1.55 -6.32 12.95
CA GLN A 268 1.01 -5.54 14.07
C GLN A 268 1.85 -4.33 14.45
N ARG A 269 3.17 -4.36 14.22
CA ARG A 269 4.08 -3.22 14.46
C ARG A 269 3.99 -2.12 13.41
N GLY A 270 2.98 -2.15 12.54
CA GLY A 270 2.72 -1.12 11.55
C GLY A 270 3.26 -1.42 10.16
N MET A 271 3.60 -2.69 9.86
CA MET A 271 4.19 -3.14 8.58
C MET A 271 5.43 -2.29 8.23
N GLY A 272 6.57 -2.66 8.82
CA GLY A 272 7.87 -1.97 8.68
C GLY A 272 8.42 -1.96 7.25
N ASP A 273 9.75 -1.93 7.09
CA ASP A 273 10.33 -2.00 5.74
C ASP A 273 10.07 -3.41 5.17
N PRO A 274 9.42 -3.54 3.99
CA PRO A 274 9.23 -4.82 3.31
C PRO A 274 10.54 -5.55 2.98
N SER A 275 11.66 -4.84 2.98
CA SER A 275 13.00 -5.42 2.81
C SER A 275 13.36 -6.39 3.94
N ASP A 276 12.75 -6.24 5.12
CA ASP A 276 12.96 -7.11 6.28
C ASP A 276 12.23 -8.47 6.16
N LEU A 277 11.40 -8.65 5.12
CA LEU A 277 10.67 -9.89 4.90
C LEU A 277 11.54 -10.91 4.15
N ASP A 278 11.65 -12.10 4.74
CA ASP A 278 12.19 -13.29 4.09
C ASP A 278 11.10 -13.92 3.21
N LEU A 279 11.25 -13.77 1.89
CA LEU A 279 10.26 -14.26 0.93
C LEU A 279 10.22 -15.80 0.88
N GLU A 280 11.34 -16.49 1.12
CA GLU A 280 11.37 -17.96 1.13
C GLU A 280 10.70 -18.51 2.40
N GLU A 281 10.86 -17.83 3.55
CA GLU A 281 10.10 -18.14 4.76
C GLU A 281 8.58 -18.02 4.46
N ILE A 282 8.15 -16.93 3.82
CA ILE A 282 6.73 -16.75 3.47
C ILE A 282 6.26 -17.77 2.44
N ARG A 283 7.10 -18.17 1.48
CA ARG A 283 6.79 -19.23 0.51
C ARG A 283 6.45 -20.54 1.22
N ASN A 284 7.25 -20.94 2.19
CA ASN A 284 7.01 -22.15 2.99
C ASN A 284 5.75 -22.03 3.86
N LEU A 285 5.45 -20.83 4.36
CA LEU A 285 4.31 -20.59 5.24
C LEU A 285 2.98 -20.39 4.51
N LEU A 286 2.93 -19.66 3.41
CA LEU A 286 1.69 -19.26 2.71
C LEU A 286 1.57 -19.83 1.30
N GLY A 287 2.61 -20.45 0.76
CA GLY A 287 2.64 -21.10 -0.55
C GLY A 287 3.20 -20.22 -1.67
N GLU A 288 3.28 -20.81 -2.87
CA GLU A 288 3.89 -20.21 -4.06
C GLU A 288 3.17 -18.93 -4.53
N GLU A 289 1.83 -18.90 -4.43
CA GLU A 289 1.04 -17.73 -4.83
C GLU A 289 1.41 -16.49 -4.02
N ALA A 290 1.60 -16.64 -2.70
CA ALA A 290 1.99 -15.55 -1.83
C ALA A 290 3.40 -15.05 -2.11
N PHE A 291 4.32 -15.98 -2.42
CA PHE A 291 5.69 -15.66 -2.80
C PHE A 291 5.74 -14.79 -4.06
N GLU A 292 5.10 -15.22 -5.16
CA GLU A 292 5.13 -14.48 -6.42
C GLU A 292 4.47 -13.10 -6.30
N GLN A 293 3.40 -12.98 -5.51
CA GLN A 293 2.76 -11.69 -5.27
C GLN A 293 3.62 -10.72 -4.44
N LEU A 294 4.24 -11.19 -3.35
CA LEU A 294 5.12 -10.34 -2.54
C LEU A 294 6.39 -9.94 -3.30
N LYS A 295 6.94 -10.86 -4.10
CA LYS A 295 8.04 -10.59 -5.01
C LYS A 295 7.68 -9.50 -6.02
N TYR A 296 6.50 -9.59 -6.65
CA TYR A 296 5.99 -8.54 -7.53
C TYR A 296 5.90 -7.19 -6.80
N LEU A 297 5.28 -7.15 -5.60
CA LEU A 297 5.15 -5.92 -4.81
C LEU A 297 6.51 -5.28 -4.48
N LYS A 298 7.50 -6.10 -4.09
CA LYS A 298 8.88 -5.65 -3.82
C LYS A 298 9.56 -5.08 -5.07
N GLY A 299 9.20 -5.59 -6.26
CA GLY A 299 9.71 -5.11 -7.54
C GLY A 299 9.03 -3.87 -8.11
N VAL A 300 7.88 -3.42 -7.56
CA VAL A 300 7.10 -2.31 -8.14
C VAL A 300 7.91 -1.02 -8.26
N GLU A 301 8.69 -0.68 -7.24
CA GLU A 301 9.52 0.52 -7.27
C GLU A 301 10.51 0.49 -8.44
N GLN A 302 11.21 -0.63 -8.60
CA GLN A 302 12.16 -0.84 -9.68
C GLN A 302 11.48 -0.82 -11.06
N MET A 303 10.32 -1.48 -11.20
CA MET A 303 9.54 -1.46 -12.45
C MET A 303 9.14 -0.04 -12.87
N LEU A 304 8.72 0.81 -11.92
CA LEU A 304 8.35 2.20 -12.20
C LEU A 304 9.57 3.08 -12.53
N GLU A 305 10.73 2.78 -11.94
CA GLU A 305 12.00 3.46 -12.23
C GLU A 305 12.56 3.07 -13.60
N GLU A 306 12.55 1.79 -13.95
CA GLU A 306 12.99 1.27 -15.25
C GLU A 306 12.13 1.80 -16.40
N GLU A 307 10.82 1.90 -16.20
CA GLU A 307 9.91 2.58 -17.14
C GLU A 307 10.09 4.11 -17.16
N GLY A 308 10.93 4.68 -16.29
CA GLY A 308 11.23 6.10 -16.24
C GLY A 308 10.05 6.95 -15.79
N TYR A 309 9.14 6.40 -14.97
CA TYR A 309 8.03 7.16 -14.38
C TYR A 309 8.41 7.83 -13.06
N ILE A 310 9.32 7.22 -12.32
CA ILE A 310 9.90 7.76 -11.09
C ILE A 310 11.42 7.76 -11.20
N VAL A 311 12.08 8.59 -10.38
CA VAL A 311 13.53 8.69 -10.29
C VAL A 311 13.96 8.84 -8.84
N ARG A 312 15.05 8.17 -8.46
CA ARG A 312 15.68 8.34 -7.15
C ARG A 312 16.55 9.59 -7.11
N THR A 313 16.32 10.45 -6.13
CA THR A 313 17.10 11.68 -5.90
C THR A 313 17.72 11.66 -4.49
N GLY A 314 18.66 12.56 -4.20
CA GLY A 314 19.26 12.69 -2.86
C GLY A 314 18.27 13.03 -1.74
N HIS A 315 17.06 13.46 -2.09
CA HIS A 315 15.95 13.75 -1.16
C HIS A 315 14.82 12.70 -1.21
N GLY A 316 15.06 11.55 -1.85
CA GLY A 316 14.08 10.47 -2.01
C GLY A 316 13.56 10.31 -3.45
N MET A 317 12.51 9.52 -3.61
CA MET A 317 11.90 9.23 -4.92
C MET A 317 11.01 10.39 -5.38
N ARG A 318 11.11 10.77 -6.66
CA ARG A 318 10.28 11.81 -7.29
C ARG A 318 9.69 11.33 -8.61
N LEU A 319 8.60 11.95 -9.04
CA LEU A 319 8.01 11.71 -10.36
C LEU A 319 8.86 12.35 -11.45
N THR A 320 9.05 11.64 -12.56
CA THR A 320 9.67 12.20 -13.76
C THR A 320 8.65 13.01 -14.58
N PRO A 321 9.09 13.81 -15.57
CA PRO A 321 8.18 14.42 -16.53
C PRO A 321 7.31 13.40 -17.30
N LYS A 322 7.79 12.16 -17.52
CA LYS A 322 6.98 11.08 -18.13
C LYS A 322 5.86 10.65 -17.18
N GLY A 323 6.18 10.44 -15.89
CA GLY A 323 5.19 10.08 -14.85
C GLY A 323 4.13 11.17 -14.66
N MET A 324 4.55 12.43 -14.52
CA MET A 324 3.66 13.58 -14.37
C MET A 324 2.68 13.73 -15.55
N ARG A 325 3.16 13.53 -16.79
CA ARG A 325 2.30 13.57 -17.98
C ARG A 325 1.21 12.49 -17.94
N LYS A 326 1.56 11.26 -17.58
CA LYS A 326 0.57 10.15 -17.47
C LYS A 326 -0.47 10.41 -16.39
N ILE A 327 -0.06 10.93 -15.23
CA ILE A 327 -0.98 11.31 -14.14
C ILE A 327 -1.93 12.42 -14.61
N GLY A 328 -1.41 13.44 -15.27
CA GLY A 328 -2.23 14.53 -15.78
C GLY A 328 -3.19 14.10 -16.89
N ASP A 329 -2.79 13.18 -17.77
CA ASP A 329 -3.68 12.58 -18.79
C ASP A 329 -4.80 11.75 -18.13
N LYS A 330 -4.54 11.12 -16.98
CA LYS A 330 -5.58 10.44 -16.17
C LYS A 330 -6.52 11.47 -15.54
N ALA A 331 -5.98 12.48 -14.86
CA ALA A 331 -6.78 13.54 -14.22
C ALA A 331 -7.71 14.24 -15.22
N LEU A 332 -7.20 14.55 -16.41
CA LEU A 332 -8.00 15.13 -17.50
C LEU A 332 -9.13 14.19 -17.95
N ARG A 333 -8.83 12.89 -18.12
CA ARG A 333 -9.83 11.87 -18.49
C ARG A 333 -10.91 11.71 -17.43
N GLU A 334 -10.56 11.67 -16.15
CA GLU A 334 -11.51 11.54 -15.04
C GLU A 334 -12.47 12.72 -15.00
N ILE A 335 -11.95 13.95 -15.15
CA ILE A 335 -12.76 15.17 -15.27
C ILE A 335 -13.74 15.07 -16.45
N PHE A 336 -13.28 14.63 -17.63
CA PHE A 336 -14.18 14.43 -18.79
C PHE A 336 -15.20 13.30 -18.63
N GLN A 337 -14.86 12.22 -17.93
CA GLN A 337 -15.80 11.13 -17.66
C GLN A 337 -16.91 11.57 -16.71
N MET A 338 -16.58 12.32 -15.67
CA MET A 338 -17.57 12.92 -14.76
C MET A 338 -18.51 13.87 -15.51
N LEU A 339 -17.99 14.66 -16.46
CA LEU A 339 -18.79 15.54 -17.32
C LEU A 339 -19.84 14.81 -18.16
N ASN A 340 -19.50 13.64 -18.71
CA ASN A 340 -20.46 12.85 -19.49
C ASN A 340 -21.57 12.24 -18.64
N LYS A 341 -21.29 11.93 -17.36
CA LYS A 341 -22.29 11.39 -16.41
C LYS A 341 -23.27 12.45 -15.90
N ASN A 342 -22.84 13.71 -15.79
CA ASN A 342 -23.65 14.81 -15.24
C ASN A 342 -24.41 15.64 -16.30
N ARG A 343 -24.62 15.11 -17.51
CA ARG A 343 -25.29 15.84 -18.62
C ARG A 343 -26.80 16.09 -18.46
N TRP A 344 -27.38 15.86 -17.28
CA TRP A 344 -28.75 16.21 -16.95
C TRP A 344 -28.77 17.20 -15.79
N GLY A 345 -28.89 18.50 -16.11
CA GLY A 345 -29.13 19.55 -15.11
C GLY A 345 -28.40 20.85 -15.41
N ASP A 346 -29.09 21.75 -16.11
CA ASP A 346 -28.99 23.22 -16.09
C ASP A 346 -27.61 23.89 -15.96
N HIS A 347 -27.11 24.44 -17.07
CA HIS A 347 -26.19 25.58 -17.04
C HIS A 347 -26.70 26.68 -17.97
N SER A 348 -27.78 27.33 -17.53
CA SER A 348 -28.20 28.64 -18.02
C SER A 348 -27.18 29.70 -17.57
N THR A 349 -26.61 30.49 -18.48
CA THR A 349 -26.45 31.94 -18.25
C THR A 349 -26.18 32.73 -19.53
N ALA A 350 -26.98 33.78 -19.62
CA ALA A 350 -27.07 34.92 -20.53
C ALA A 350 -25.95 35.19 -21.55
N MET A 351 -26.37 35.18 -22.81
CA MET A 351 -25.78 35.95 -23.90
C MET A 351 -25.69 37.45 -23.55
N ARG A 352 -24.52 38.05 -23.82
CA ARG A 352 -24.38 39.40 -24.39
C ARG A 352 -23.03 39.53 -25.09
N GLY A 353 -23.02 40.39 -26.11
CA GLY A 353 -22.08 40.44 -27.23
C GLY A 353 -20.61 40.62 -26.87
N SER A 354 -19.76 40.14 -27.78
CA SER A 354 -18.31 40.28 -27.77
C SER A 354 -17.94 41.29 -28.83
N GLU A 355 -17.75 42.55 -28.46
CA GLU A 355 -16.98 43.48 -29.29
C GLU A 355 -15.49 43.24 -29.02
N GLY A 356 -14.73 42.91 -30.07
CA GLY A 356 -13.27 42.78 -30.02
C GLY A 356 -12.57 44.14 -30.07
N GLU A 357 -11.28 44.17 -29.73
CA GLU A 357 -10.46 45.39 -29.88
C GLU A 357 -10.19 45.69 -31.37
N GLN A 358 -10.49 46.92 -31.76
CA GLN A 358 -10.36 47.45 -33.11
C GLN A 358 -8.88 47.71 -33.45
N LEU A 359 -8.36 47.08 -34.50
CA LEU A 359 -7.09 47.50 -35.09
C LEU A 359 -7.31 48.78 -35.91
N GLU A 360 -6.31 49.66 -35.96
CA GLU A 360 -6.31 50.83 -36.86
C GLU A 360 -6.11 50.45 -38.35
N GLN A 361 -5.89 49.16 -38.65
CA GLN A 361 -5.72 48.68 -40.02
C GLN A 361 -7.05 48.28 -40.65
N THR A 362 -7.25 48.76 -41.87
CA THR A 362 -8.42 48.53 -42.71
C THR A 362 -8.08 47.59 -43.86
N LYS A 363 -9.09 46.89 -44.38
CA LYS A 363 -9.00 46.16 -45.65
C LYS A 363 -10.21 46.48 -46.52
N ARG A 364 -10.11 46.25 -47.82
CA ARG A 364 -11.28 46.28 -48.71
C ARG A 364 -12.29 45.21 -48.30
N TYR A 365 -13.57 45.56 -48.38
CA TYR A 365 -14.68 44.67 -48.07
C TYR A 365 -14.75 43.51 -49.07
N GLU A 366 -14.81 42.29 -48.53
CA GLU A 366 -15.09 41.07 -49.29
C GLU A 366 -16.41 40.47 -48.82
N PHE A 367 -17.11 39.79 -49.71
CA PHE A 367 -18.38 39.16 -49.39
C PHE A 367 -18.22 38.15 -48.25
N GLY A 368 -18.89 38.40 -47.11
CA GLY A 368 -18.79 37.62 -45.88
C GLY A 368 -18.13 38.36 -44.71
N ASP A 369 -17.47 39.49 -44.95
CA ASP A 369 -16.92 40.30 -43.85
C ASP A 369 -18.01 40.97 -43.01
N PRO A 370 -17.81 41.14 -41.68
CA PRO A 370 -18.70 41.95 -40.85
C PRO A 370 -18.69 43.42 -41.29
N LEU A 371 -19.87 44.03 -41.36
CA LEU A 371 -20.13 45.37 -41.91
C LEU A 371 -19.71 46.51 -40.95
N ASN A 372 -18.46 46.48 -40.46
CA ASN A 372 -17.87 47.52 -39.63
C ASN A 372 -17.01 48.47 -40.50
N VAL A 373 -17.70 49.37 -41.19
CA VAL A 373 -17.15 50.21 -42.28
C VAL A 373 -16.36 51.39 -41.74
N ASN A 374 -15.13 51.57 -42.22
CA ASN A 374 -14.39 52.82 -42.07
C ASN A 374 -14.93 53.83 -43.09
N ILE A 375 -15.77 54.75 -42.63
CA ILE A 375 -16.43 55.75 -43.48
C ILE A 375 -15.40 56.64 -44.18
N SER A 376 -14.36 57.10 -43.46
CA SER A 376 -13.35 58.02 -44.00
C SER A 376 -12.59 57.41 -45.18
N GLU A 377 -12.14 56.17 -45.05
CA GLU A 377 -11.41 55.48 -46.11
C GLU A 377 -12.33 55.04 -47.25
N THR A 378 -13.56 54.64 -46.94
CA THR A 378 -14.58 54.32 -47.95
C THR A 378 -14.90 55.53 -48.83
N LEU A 379 -15.01 56.71 -48.22
CA LEU A 379 -15.22 57.96 -48.95
C LEU A 379 -13.98 58.35 -49.77
N MET A 380 -12.76 58.12 -49.23
CA MET A 380 -11.51 58.38 -49.95
C MET A 380 -11.39 57.49 -51.18
N ASN A 381 -11.65 56.19 -51.05
CA ASN A 381 -11.65 55.23 -52.16
C ASN A 381 -12.67 55.63 -53.24
N ALA A 382 -13.89 56.03 -52.84
CA ALA A 382 -14.92 56.49 -53.76
C ALA A 382 -14.52 57.78 -54.50
N LEU A 383 -13.83 58.71 -53.82
CA LEU A 383 -13.34 59.96 -54.41
C LEU A 383 -12.20 59.73 -55.41
N GLU A 384 -11.29 58.82 -55.09
CA GLU A 384 -10.19 58.42 -55.98
C GLU A 384 -10.74 57.73 -57.23
N ARG A 385 -11.68 56.79 -57.08
CA ARG A 385 -12.32 56.09 -58.20
C ARG A 385 -13.13 57.05 -59.09
N GLY A 386 -13.87 57.97 -58.48
CA GLY A 386 -14.72 58.94 -59.17
C GLY A 386 -13.97 60.10 -59.86
N LYS A 387 -12.62 60.06 -59.93
CA LYS A 387 -11.76 61.16 -60.44
C LYS A 387 -12.15 62.53 -59.86
N ARG A 388 -12.52 62.59 -58.58
CA ARG A 388 -12.93 63.82 -57.87
C ARG A 388 -14.14 64.55 -58.51
N SER A 389 -15.07 63.82 -59.13
CA SER A 389 -16.32 64.38 -59.66
C SER A 389 -17.44 64.38 -58.60
N ILE A 390 -18.33 65.37 -58.68
CA ILE A 390 -19.53 65.50 -57.83
C ILE A 390 -20.76 65.39 -58.76
N PRO A 391 -21.80 64.60 -58.43
CA PRO A 391 -22.02 63.91 -57.15
C PRO A 391 -21.18 62.64 -56.94
N LEU A 392 -20.70 62.46 -55.70
CA LEU A 392 -19.93 61.28 -55.30
C LEU A 392 -20.82 60.04 -55.31
N ARG A 393 -20.54 59.08 -56.19
CA ARG A 393 -21.22 57.78 -56.23
C ARG A 393 -20.37 56.75 -55.50
N ILE A 394 -20.87 56.18 -54.41
CA ILE A 394 -20.24 55.09 -53.66
C ILE A 394 -20.70 53.75 -54.26
N SER A 395 -19.78 52.81 -54.38
CA SER A 395 -19.99 51.45 -54.89
C SER A 395 -19.45 50.41 -53.91
N PRO A 396 -19.87 49.13 -53.99
CA PRO A 396 -19.43 48.08 -53.07
C PRO A 396 -17.90 47.90 -52.99
N GLU A 397 -17.19 48.17 -54.08
CA GLU A 397 -15.72 48.10 -54.17
C GLU A 397 -14.98 49.22 -53.43
N ASP A 398 -15.68 50.28 -53.03
CA ASP A 398 -15.10 51.38 -52.26
C ASP A 398 -15.05 51.10 -50.75
N PHE A 399 -15.86 50.14 -50.27
CA PHE A 399 -15.98 49.87 -48.84
C PHE A 399 -14.67 49.34 -48.26
N SER A 400 -14.14 50.05 -47.26
CA SER A 400 -13.09 49.56 -46.38
C SER A 400 -13.70 49.19 -45.03
N VAL A 401 -13.37 48.01 -44.52
CA VAL A 401 -13.79 47.52 -43.19
C VAL A 401 -12.59 47.41 -42.26
N HIS A 402 -12.80 47.61 -40.96
CA HIS A 402 -11.77 47.39 -39.95
C HIS A 402 -11.42 45.90 -39.86
N ARG A 403 -10.13 45.55 -39.97
CA ARG A 403 -9.66 44.18 -39.80
C ARG A 403 -9.60 43.85 -38.31
N HIS A 404 -10.33 42.82 -37.88
CA HIS A 404 -10.22 42.24 -36.54
C HIS A 404 -9.40 40.96 -36.62
N GLU A 405 -8.18 40.95 -36.10
CA GLU A 405 -7.49 39.69 -35.81
C GLU A 405 -7.83 39.26 -34.39
N PHE A 406 -8.66 38.22 -34.26
CA PHE A 406 -8.83 37.55 -32.98
C PHE A 406 -7.53 36.82 -32.67
N SER A 407 -6.68 37.38 -31.81
CA SER A 407 -5.70 36.57 -31.10
C SER A 407 -6.49 35.56 -30.27
N THR A 408 -6.47 34.30 -30.69
CA THR A 408 -7.12 33.19 -29.97
C THR A 408 -6.34 32.80 -28.72
N ASP A 409 -5.11 33.31 -28.59
CA ASP A 409 -4.20 32.97 -27.52
C ASP A 409 -4.66 33.63 -26.23
N SER A 410 -4.51 32.89 -25.14
CA SER A 410 -4.93 33.26 -23.81
C SER A 410 -3.80 33.07 -22.83
N GLU A 411 -3.65 34.05 -21.96
CA GLU A 411 -2.70 33.99 -20.87
C GLU A 411 -3.48 33.85 -19.56
N THR A 412 -3.26 32.74 -18.89
CA THR A 412 -4.03 32.29 -17.73
C THR A 412 -3.10 32.20 -16.52
N VAL A 413 -3.45 32.86 -15.42
CA VAL A 413 -2.83 32.61 -14.12
C VAL A 413 -3.80 31.77 -13.29
N LEU A 414 -3.38 30.58 -12.87
CA LEU A 414 -4.13 29.73 -11.94
C LEU A 414 -3.57 29.93 -10.53
N CYS A 415 -4.31 30.66 -9.69
CA CYS A 415 -4.00 30.89 -8.29
C CYS A 415 -4.62 29.79 -7.42
N ILE A 416 -3.80 29.02 -6.73
CA ILE A 416 -4.19 27.94 -5.82
C ILE A 416 -3.92 28.40 -4.39
N ASP A 417 -4.98 28.46 -3.60
CA ASP A 417 -4.91 28.70 -2.16
C ASP A 417 -4.28 27.48 -1.48
N VAL A 418 -3.19 27.68 -0.76
CA VAL A 418 -2.48 26.63 0.01
C VAL A 418 -2.63 26.82 1.52
N SER A 419 -3.66 27.55 1.95
CA SER A 419 -4.00 27.74 3.35
C SER A 419 -4.29 26.43 4.08
N TYR A 420 -4.22 26.49 5.41
CA TYR A 420 -4.42 25.31 6.25
C TYR A 420 -5.83 24.72 6.12
N SER A 421 -6.85 25.56 5.88
CA SER A 421 -8.22 25.10 5.65
C SER A 421 -8.35 24.31 4.35
N MET A 422 -7.66 24.76 3.28
CA MET A 422 -7.58 24.02 2.02
C MET A 422 -6.94 22.64 2.19
N LEU A 423 -5.90 22.55 3.03
CA LEU A 423 -5.22 21.28 3.34
C LEU A 423 -6.12 20.33 4.15
N MET A 424 -6.91 20.86 5.09
CA MET A 424 -7.76 20.05 5.98
C MET A 424 -9.02 19.50 5.32
N ASN A 425 -9.55 20.18 4.30
CA ASN A 425 -10.83 19.85 3.66
C ASN A 425 -10.68 19.04 2.36
N ASP A 426 -9.52 18.42 2.10
CA ASP A 426 -9.14 17.76 0.83
C ASP A 426 -9.25 18.65 -0.44
N ALA A 427 -9.56 19.93 -0.24
CA ALA A 427 -9.76 20.96 -1.25
C ALA A 427 -8.48 21.25 -2.04
N LEU A 428 -7.33 21.24 -1.37
CA LEU A 428 -6.03 21.43 -2.01
C LEU A 428 -5.71 20.30 -2.99
N HIS A 429 -6.10 19.07 -2.66
CA HIS A 429 -5.87 17.91 -3.52
C HIS A 429 -6.61 18.07 -4.86
N ALA A 430 -7.89 18.44 -4.80
CA ALA A 430 -8.68 18.77 -5.99
C ALA A 430 -8.02 19.91 -6.80
N GLY A 431 -7.55 20.97 -6.13
CA GLY A 431 -6.84 22.07 -6.77
C GLY A 431 -5.59 21.63 -7.55
N LYS A 432 -4.75 20.75 -6.97
CA LYS A 432 -3.58 20.18 -7.66
C LYS A 432 -3.98 19.39 -8.90
N LYS A 433 -5.02 18.56 -8.78
CA LYS A 433 -5.53 17.73 -9.87
C LYS A 433 -6.02 18.56 -11.05
N VAL A 434 -6.77 19.63 -10.76
CA VAL A 434 -7.20 20.61 -11.78
C VAL A 434 -6.01 21.29 -12.43
N ALA A 435 -5.05 21.78 -11.63
CA ALA A 435 -3.88 22.47 -12.14
C ALA A 435 -3.10 21.59 -13.13
N LEU A 436 -2.93 20.31 -12.78
CA LEU A 436 -2.25 19.34 -13.63
C LEU A 436 -3.08 19.02 -14.90
N ALA A 437 -4.40 18.84 -14.77
CA ALA A 437 -5.26 18.59 -15.91
C ALA A 437 -5.29 19.78 -16.89
N LEU A 438 -5.38 21.01 -16.38
CA LEU A 438 -5.37 22.23 -17.19
C LEU A 438 -4.01 22.43 -17.87
N HIS A 439 -2.91 22.20 -17.15
CA HIS A 439 -1.56 22.24 -17.70
C HIS A 439 -1.44 21.26 -18.88
N ARG A 440 -1.90 20.01 -18.72
CA ARG A 440 -1.90 19.01 -19.80
C ARG A 440 -2.82 19.35 -20.95
N LEU A 441 -4.01 19.88 -20.68
CA LEU A 441 -4.95 20.30 -21.73
C LEU A 441 -4.33 21.40 -22.60
N ILE A 442 -3.71 22.40 -21.97
CA ILE A 442 -3.04 23.51 -22.67
C ILE A 442 -1.84 22.97 -23.47
N GLU A 443 -0.95 22.21 -22.85
CA GLU A 443 0.24 21.64 -23.49
C GLU A 443 -0.10 20.78 -24.73
N THR A 444 -1.20 20.02 -24.67
CA THR A 444 -1.56 19.05 -25.73
C THR A 444 -2.56 19.55 -26.77
N LYS A 445 -3.49 20.44 -26.40
CA LYS A 445 -4.58 20.91 -27.29
C LYS A 445 -4.46 22.37 -27.67
N PHE A 446 -3.86 23.19 -26.82
CA PHE A 446 -3.77 24.64 -27.04
C PHE A 446 -2.35 25.17 -26.75
N PRO A 447 -1.32 24.70 -27.46
CA PRO A 447 0.08 25.00 -27.13
C PRO A 447 0.48 26.49 -27.27
N GLN A 448 -0.36 27.30 -27.93
CA GLN A 448 -0.18 28.76 -28.02
C GLN A 448 -0.63 29.48 -26.74
N ASP A 449 -1.37 28.81 -25.86
CA ASP A 449 -1.81 29.37 -24.59
C ASP A 449 -0.72 29.29 -23.53
N LYS A 450 -0.68 30.31 -22.68
CA LYS A 450 0.26 30.39 -21.57
C LYS A 450 -0.48 30.16 -20.25
N LEU A 451 0.05 29.25 -19.43
CA LEU A 451 -0.44 28.96 -18.08
C LEU A 451 0.66 29.25 -17.05
N HIS A 452 0.36 30.13 -16.11
CA HIS A 452 1.17 30.37 -14.93
C HIS A 452 0.49 29.76 -13.71
N LEU A 453 1.16 28.86 -12.99
CA LEU A 453 0.64 28.30 -11.74
C LEU A 453 1.19 29.13 -10.57
N VAL A 454 0.31 29.59 -9.68
CA VAL A 454 0.67 30.42 -8.53
C VAL A 454 0.09 29.79 -7.28
N ALA A 455 0.93 29.50 -6.28
CA ALA A 455 0.47 29.18 -4.94
C ALA A 455 0.43 30.45 -4.09
N PHE A 456 -0.59 30.60 -3.24
CA PHE A 456 -0.67 31.74 -2.35
C PHE A 456 -1.23 31.43 -0.95
N ARG A 457 -0.77 32.22 0.02
CA ARG A 457 -1.17 32.26 1.44
C ARG A 457 -1.00 33.69 1.94
N SER A 458 0.08 34.00 2.66
CA SER A 458 0.45 35.36 3.05
C SER A 458 1.11 36.16 1.95
N ASN A 459 1.77 35.48 1.02
CA ASN A 459 2.32 36.02 -0.21
C ASN A 459 1.94 35.09 -1.38
N ALA A 460 2.47 35.34 -2.57
CA ALA A 460 2.23 34.54 -3.77
C ALA A 460 3.56 34.13 -4.43
N LYS A 461 3.62 32.92 -4.99
CA LYS A 461 4.82 32.36 -5.62
C LYS A 461 4.46 31.55 -6.86
N ILE A 462 5.24 31.70 -7.94
CA ILE A 462 5.13 30.83 -9.12
C ILE A 462 5.58 29.42 -8.75
N ILE A 463 4.79 28.43 -9.13
CA ILE A 463 5.06 27.01 -8.95
C ILE A 463 5.13 26.35 -10.33
N ARG A 464 5.97 25.33 -10.49
CA ARG A 464 5.99 24.51 -11.71
C ARG A 464 5.05 23.32 -11.56
N ALA A 465 4.56 22.77 -12.67
CA ALA A 465 3.69 21.59 -12.60
C ALA A 465 4.34 20.41 -11.85
N GLU A 466 5.66 20.23 -12.01
CA GLU A 466 6.49 19.22 -11.33
C GLU A 466 6.56 19.38 -9.79
N ASP A 467 6.25 20.58 -9.29
CA ASP A 467 6.32 20.93 -7.87
C ASP A 467 4.94 20.82 -7.17
N LEU A 468 3.86 20.57 -7.91
CA LEU A 468 2.50 20.45 -7.37
C LEU A 468 2.37 19.41 -6.23
N PRO A 469 2.98 18.22 -6.30
CA PRO A 469 2.94 17.26 -5.18
C PRO A 469 3.48 17.87 -3.88
N SER A 470 4.60 18.60 -3.97
CA SER A 470 5.32 19.19 -2.84
C SER A 470 4.96 20.66 -2.56
N ILE A 471 3.82 21.14 -3.08
CA ILE A 471 3.44 22.56 -3.04
C ILE A 471 3.41 23.13 -1.61
N VAL A 472 3.01 22.33 -0.61
CA VAL A 472 2.90 22.77 0.78
C VAL A 472 4.27 22.87 1.45
N SER A 473 5.14 21.87 1.28
CA SER A 473 6.55 21.97 1.73
C SER A 473 7.24 23.20 1.13
N LEU A 474 6.98 23.50 -0.15
CA LEU A 474 7.53 24.66 -0.85
C LEU A 474 6.93 26.01 -0.43
N THR A 475 5.84 25.99 0.33
CA THR A 475 5.10 27.18 0.80
C THR A 475 5.03 27.24 2.33
N TYR A 476 5.69 26.31 3.03
CA TYR A 476 5.66 26.20 4.49
C TYR A 476 6.16 27.45 5.21
N PHE A 477 7.13 28.16 4.62
CA PHE A 477 7.67 29.41 5.16
C PHE A 477 6.69 30.59 5.08
N MET A 478 5.54 30.43 4.41
CA MET A 478 4.53 31.49 4.29
C MET A 478 3.74 31.59 5.59
N GLU A 479 3.57 32.82 6.08
CA GLU A 479 2.78 33.10 7.28
C GLU A 479 1.31 32.65 7.13
N HIS A 480 0.61 32.50 8.25
CA HIS A 480 -0.81 32.12 8.26
C HIS A 480 -1.70 33.21 7.64
N GLY A 481 -2.85 32.77 7.11
CA GLY A 481 -3.85 33.62 6.45
C GLY A 481 -3.92 33.48 4.93
N THR A 482 -5.03 33.95 4.38
CA THR A 482 -5.42 33.88 2.97
C THR A 482 -5.46 35.29 2.39
N ASP A 483 -4.36 35.70 1.75
CA ASP A 483 -4.18 37.02 1.15
C ASP A 483 -4.51 37.00 -0.35
N ILE A 484 -5.81 37.01 -0.65
CA ILE A 484 -6.31 37.03 -2.04
C ILE A 484 -5.86 38.31 -2.75
N LYS A 485 -5.75 39.44 -2.04
CA LYS A 485 -5.27 40.70 -2.61
C LYS A 485 -3.87 40.53 -3.18
N GLU A 486 -2.97 39.92 -2.42
CA GLU A 486 -1.59 39.69 -2.86
C GLU A 486 -1.53 38.73 -4.05
N ALA A 487 -2.33 37.66 -4.04
CA ALA A 487 -2.44 36.74 -5.16
C ALA A 487 -2.89 37.44 -6.46
N LEU A 488 -3.93 38.29 -6.37
CA LEU A 488 -4.43 39.06 -7.51
C LEU A 488 -3.42 40.11 -7.99
N ARG A 489 -2.74 40.80 -7.07
CA ARG A 489 -1.69 41.76 -7.39
C ARG A 489 -0.54 41.08 -8.15
N PHE A 490 -0.07 39.95 -7.63
CA PHE A 490 1.00 39.17 -8.23
C PHE A 490 0.59 38.61 -9.60
N ALA A 491 -0.61 38.03 -9.70
CA ALA A 491 -1.16 37.55 -10.97
C ALA A 491 -1.29 38.65 -12.02
N ARG A 492 -1.75 39.85 -11.64
CA ARG A 492 -1.81 41.02 -12.52
C ARG A 492 -0.43 41.45 -13.00
N GLN A 493 0.60 41.39 -12.15
CA GLN A 493 1.98 41.67 -12.54
C GLN A 493 2.51 40.62 -13.53
N LEU A 494 2.22 39.33 -13.30
CA LEU A 494 2.61 38.25 -14.21
C LEU A 494 1.94 38.34 -15.58
N LEU A 495 0.64 38.69 -15.61
CA LEU A 495 -0.10 38.91 -16.85
C LEU A 495 0.43 40.12 -17.63
N GLY A 496 1.21 41.00 -16.98
CA GLY A 496 1.97 42.08 -17.59
C GLY A 496 1.16 43.02 -18.48
N SER A 497 1.88 43.90 -19.18
CA SER A 497 1.33 44.70 -20.30
C SER A 497 1.36 43.93 -21.63
N ASN A 498 1.59 42.60 -21.59
CA ASN A 498 1.57 41.76 -22.79
C ASN A 498 0.28 41.99 -23.56
N ARG A 499 0.40 42.20 -24.88
CA ARG A 499 -0.71 42.42 -25.80
C ARG A 499 -1.53 41.15 -26.09
N SER A 500 -1.58 40.19 -25.16
CA SER A 500 -2.49 39.07 -25.32
C SER A 500 -3.92 39.59 -25.11
N ALA A 501 -4.77 39.42 -26.13
CA ALA A 501 -6.14 39.95 -26.11
C ALA A 501 -6.99 39.31 -24.98
N ASN A 502 -6.56 38.14 -24.47
CA ASN A 502 -7.33 37.35 -23.52
C ASN A 502 -6.53 37.00 -22.26
N ARG A 503 -6.60 37.87 -21.25
CA ARG A 503 -5.96 37.66 -19.94
C ARG A 503 -6.97 37.25 -18.90
N GLN A 504 -6.69 36.17 -18.17
CA GLN A 504 -7.57 35.68 -17.11
C GLN A 504 -6.81 35.18 -15.89
N ILE A 505 -7.46 35.30 -14.74
CA ILE A 505 -7.06 34.71 -13.47
C ILE A 505 -8.13 33.67 -13.12
N ILE A 506 -7.70 32.46 -12.80
CA ILE A 506 -8.53 31.43 -12.20
C ILE A 506 -8.11 31.34 -10.73
N LEU A 507 -9.00 31.67 -9.81
CA LEU A 507 -8.75 31.64 -8.37
C LEU A 507 -9.45 30.43 -7.74
N ILE A 508 -8.67 29.52 -7.16
CA ILE A 508 -9.16 28.38 -6.39
C ILE A 508 -8.94 28.66 -4.90
N THR A 509 -10.00 28.73 -4.11
CA THR A 509 -9.94 28.98 -2.66
C THR A 509 -11.15 28.37 -1.95
N ASP A 510 -11.01 28.08 -0.66
CA ASP A 510 -12.09 27.60 0.19
C ASP A 510 -12.69 28.72 1.07
N GLY A 511 -12.35 30.00 0.87
CA GLY A 511 -12.77 31.03 1.80
C GLY A 511 -12.68 32.48 1.32
N GLU A 512 -13.19 33.36 2.19
CA GLU A 512 -12.98 34.80 2.09
C GLU A 512 -11.54 35.18 2.47
N PRO A 513 -11.05 36.35 2.03
CA PRO A 513 -9.72 36.80 2.43
C PRO A 513 -9.65 37.01 3.94
N THR A 514 -8.69 36.36 4.60
CA THR A 514 -8.41 36.49 6.05
C THR A 514 -7.15 37.31 6.32
N ALA A 515 -6.46 37.72 5.26
CA ALA A 515 -5.34 38.64 5.31
C ALA A 515 -5.37 39.59 4.12
N ALA A 516 -4.76 40.77 4.27
CA ALA A 516 -4.53 41.68 3.17
C ALA A 516 -3.24 42.49 3.39
N THR A 517 -2.32 42.41 2.45
CA THR A 517 -1.12 43.23 2.38
C THR A 517 -1.47 44.63 1.91
N LEU A 518 -1.08 45.66 2.66
CA LEU A 518 -1.42 47.05 2.34
C LEU A 518 -0.45 47.66 1.31
N ASP A 519 -0.94 48.62 0.52
CA ASP A 519 -0.14 49.23 -0.55
C ASP A 519 1.06 50.04 -0.02
N GLN A 520 0.93 50.59 1.20
CA GLN A 520 1.98 51.37 1.89
C GLN A 520 2.91 50.50 2.75
N GLY A 521 2.80 49.19 2.66
CA GLY A 521 3.46 48.25 3.55
C GLY A 521 2.62 47.95 4.80
N GLY A 522 2.95 46.83 5.46
CA GLY A 522 2.18 46.27 6.57
C GLY A 522 1.10 45.28 6.12
N ARG A 523 0.67 44.43 7.04
CA ARG A 523 -0.24 43.32 6.77
C ARG A 523 -1.40 43.34 7.76
N LEU A 524 -2.62 43.27 7.23
CA LEU A 524 -3.81 43.00 8.03
C LEU A 524 -3.99 41.49 8.10
N HIS A 525 -4.27 40.98 9.30
CA HIS A 525 -4.67 39.60 9.49
C HIS A 525 -5.81 39.56 10.51
N SER A 526 -6.96 39.01 10.12
CA SER A 526 -8.04 38.76 11.06
C SER A 526 -7.68 37.49 11.84
N GLY A 527 -7.11 37.65 13.04
CA GLY A 527 -7.26 36.62 14.06
C GLY A 527 -8.74 36.40 14.36
N TRP A 528 -9.11 35.22 14.87
CA TRP A 528 -10.48 34.89 15.27
C TRP A 528 -11.05 36.02 16.16
N GLY A 529 -12.03 36.80 15.66
CA GLY A 529 -12.89 37.64 16.50
C GLY A 529 -13.05 39.15 16.21
N SER A 530 -12.44 39.76 15.18
CA SER A 530 -12.67 41.19 14.88
C SER A 530 -13.36 41.42 13.54
N ALA A 531 -14.69 41.54 13.56
CA ALA A 531 -15.51 41.86 12.38
C ALA A 531 -15.08 43.18 11.67
N MET A 532 -14.59 44.15 12.45
CA MET A 532 -14.06 45.42 11.93
C MET A 532 -12.82 45.21 11.06
N LEU A 533 -11.88 44.35 11.49
CA LEU A 533 -10.68 44.03 10.71
C LEU A 533 -11.02 43.26 9.43
N HIS A 534 -11.99 42.33 9.51
CA HIS A 534 -12.45 41.57 8.35
C HIS A 534 -13.00 42.48 7.24
N SER A 535 -13.86 43.44 7.59
CA SER A 535 -14.42 44.39 6.62
C SER A 535 -13.34 45.22 5.91
N ARG A 536 -12.24 45.53 6.61
CA ARG A 536 -11.09 46.25 6.04
C ARG A 536 -10.31 45.36 5.07
N ILE A 537 -10.07 44.09 5.42
CA ILE A 537 -9.39 43.10 4.57
C ILE A 537 -10.15 42.89 3.25
N VAL A 538 -11.47 42.69 3.34
CA VAL A 538 -12.35 42.55 2.18
C VAL A 538 -12.26 43.79 1.28
N ARG A 539 -12.37 44.99 1.86
CA ARG A 539 -12.27 46.25 1.10
C ARG A 539 -10.93 46.40 0.38
N GLU A 540 -9.82 46.06 1.04
CA GLU A 540 -8.49 46.11 0.42
C GLU A 540 -8.36 45.09 -0.73
N THR A 541 -8.96 43.92 -0.59
CA THR A 541 -9.01 42.90 -1.66
C THR A 541 -9.80 43.39 -2.87
N LEU A 542 -10.97 43.98 -2.66
CA LEU A 542 -11.82 44.51 -3.74
C LEU A 542 -11.18 45.68 -4.49
N LYS A 543 -10.29 46.46 -3.86
CA LYS A 543 -9.47 47.46 -4.58
C LYS A 543 -8.60 46.81 -5.64
N GLU A 544 -7.98 45.67 -5.34
CA GLU A 544 -7.14 44.97 -6.31
C GLU A 544 -7.98 44.26 -7.38
N VAL A 545 -9.16 43.74 -7.05
CA VAL A 545 -10.15 43.24 -8.04
C VAL A 545 -10.50 44.34 -9.05
N ARG A 546 -10.75 45.56 -8.58
CA ARG A 546 -11.01 46.71 -9.47
C ARG A 546 -9.82 47.01 -10.37
N ARG A 547 -8.58 46.98 -9.85
CA ARG A 547 -7.36 47.18 -10.65
C ARG A 547 -7.19 46.09 -11.71
N CYS A 548 -7.47 44.83 -11.39
CA CYS A 548 -7.46 43.73 -12.35
C CYS A 548 -8.48 43.97 -13.48
N THR A 549 -9.69 44.39 -13.11
CA THR A 549 -10.76 44.70 -14.07
C THR A 549 -10.39 45.86 -14.99
N GLN A 550 -9.84 46.94 -14.44
CA GLN A 550 -9.33 48.08 -15.21
C GLN A 550 -8.18 47.69 -16.14
N SER A 551 -7.43 46.64 -15.80
CA SER A 551 -6.36 46.10 -16.65
C SER A 551 -6.88 45.14 -17.72
N GLY A 552 -8.21 44.94 -17.85
CA GLY A 552 -8.82 44.02 -18.80
C GLY A 552 -8.71 42.53 -18.41
N ILE A 553 -8.43 42.23 -17.14
CA ILE A 553 -8.23 40.86 -16.67
C ILE A 553 -9.53 40.31 -16.09
N LYS A 554 -9.99 39.18 -16.62
CA LYS A 554 -11.16 38.46 -16.08
C LYS A 554 -10.76 37.56 -14.93
N ILE A 555 -11.52 37.55 -13.84
CA ILE A 555 -11.28 36.75 -12.64
C ILE A 555 -12.40 35.71 -12.53
N ASN A 556 -12.08 34.45 -12.79
CA ASN A 556 -12.99 33.33 -12.53
C ASN A 556 -12.63 32.71 -11.19
N THR A 557 -13.57 32.67 -10.26
CA THR A 557 -13.35 32.18 -8.90
C THR A 557 -14.08 30.87 -8.65
N PHE A 558 -13.37 29.88 -8.14
CA PHE A 558 -13.87 28.57 -7.76
C PHE A 558 -13.79 28.46 -6.25
N MET A 559 -14.95 28.58 -5.61
CA MET A 559 -15.06 28.53 -4.16
C MET A 559 -15.50 27.15 -3.68
N LEU A 560 -14.71 26.64 -2.73
CA LEU A 560 -14.92 25.35 -2.08
C LEU A 560 -15.63 25.54 -0.73
N GLY A 561 -16.80 24.92 -0.57
CA GLY A 561 -17.59 24.97 0.65
C GLY A 561 -18.77 25.94 0.61
N ALA A 562 -19.81 25.62 1.39
CA ALA A 562 -21.17 26.18 1.28
C ALA A 562 -21.58 27.10 2.45
N ASP A 563 -20.64 27.78 3.09
CA ASP A 563 -21.01 28.65 4.23
C ASP A 563 -21.62 29.97 3.76
N PHE A 564 -22.85 30.23 4.21
CA PHE A 564 -23.67 31.40 3.91
C PHE A 564 -23.00 32.76 4.17
N TYR A 565 -22.04 32.83 5.11
CA TYR A 565 -21.31 34.08 5.41
C TYR A 565 -20.45 34.59 4.26
N ARG A 566 -20.11 33.74 3.29
CA ARG A 566 -19.15 34.02 2.21
C ARG A 566 -19.78 34.60 0.93
N GLN A 567 -21.11 34.74 0.88
CA GLN A 567 -21.81 35.25 -0.31
C GLN A 567 -21.59 36.76 -0.53
N GLY A 568 -21.44 37.54 0.55
CA GLY A 568 -21.32 39.00 0.46
C GLY A 568 -20.05 39.48 -0.26
N PHE A 569 -18.90 38.86 0.00
CA PHE A 569 -17.66 39.16 -0.72
C PHE A 569 -17.75 38.77 -2.21
N VAL A 570 -18.31 37.59 -2.49
CA VAL A 570 -18.43 37.03 -3.84
C VAL A 570 -19.31 37.89 -4.72
N ASP A 571 -20.47 38.31 -4.21
CA ASP A 571 -21.38 39.19 -4.94
C ASP A 571 -20.69 40.51 -5.31
N GLN A 572 -19.88 41.05 -4.41
CA GLN A 572 -19.11 42.27 -4.68
C GLN A 572 -18.00 42.02 -5.70
N LEU A 573 -17.31 40.88 -5.64
CA LEU A 573 -16.30 40.49 -6.61
C LEU A 573 -16.90 40.35 -8.02
N SER A 574 -18.02 39.62 -8.16
CA SER A 574 -18.69 39.40 -9.44
C SER A 574 -19.31 40.68 -10.02
N ARG A 575 -19.76 41.62 -9.18
CA ARG A 575 -20.21 42.95 -9.65
C ARG A 575 -19.06 43.82 -10.15
N LEU A 576 -17.87 43.70 -9.52
CA LEU A 576 -16.71 44.51 -9.87
C LEU A 576 -15.92 43.95 -11.06
N ASN A 577 -15.95 42.64 -11.27
CA ASN A 577 -15.24 41.97 -12.37
C ASN A 577 -16.22 41.11 -13.17
N ALA A 578 -16.20 41.24 -14.51
CA ALA A 578 -17.06 40.47 -15.42
C ALA A 578 -16.71 38.97 -15.54
N GLY A 579 -15.98 38.42 -14.57
CA GLY A 579 -15.70 37.00 -14.43
C GLY A 579 -16.77 36.28 -13.60
N ARG A 580 -16.71 34.95 -13.60
CA ARG A 580 -17.73 34.09 -12.99
C ARG A 580 -17.27 33.53 -11.67
N VAL A 581 -18.22 33.28 -10.77
CA VAL A 581 -17.96 32.60 -9.51
C VAL A 581 -18.74 31.29 -9.45
N PHE A 582 -18.03 30.21 -9.15
CA PHE A 582 -18.56 28.86 -9.11
C PHE A 582 -18.46 28.34 -7.68
N TYR A 583 -19.60 27.96 -7.11
CA TYR A 583 -19.67 27.23 -5.85
C TYR A 583 -19.69 25.74 -6.16
N THR A 584 -18.71 25.01 -5.65
CA THR A 584 -18.54 23.59 -5.98
C THR A 584 -17.99 22.82 -4.78
N SER A 585 -18.27 21.51 -4.75
CA SER A 585 -17.51 20.61 -3.91
C SER A 585 -16.12 20.34 -4.52
N PRO A 586 -15.12 19.93 -3.72
CA PRO A 586 -13.80 19.53 -4.22
C PRO A 586 -13.89 18.52 -5.37
N ASP A 587 -14.78 17.54 -5.28
CA ASP A 587 -14.95 16.47 -6.27
C ASP A 587 -15.48 16.96 -7.63
N GLN A 588 -16.24 18.06 -7.65
CA GLN A 588 -16.87 18.58 -8.86
C GLN A 588 -16.12 19.75 -9.51
N MET A 589 -15.14 20.35 -8.81
CA MET A 589 -14.47 21.56 -9.28
C MET A 589 -13.84 21.39 -10.67
N GLY A 590 -13.15 20.27 -10.90
CA GLY A 590 -12.42 20.06 -12.14
C GLY A 590 -13.32 20.10 -13.38
N ASN A 591 -14.56 19.63 -13.25
CA ASN A 591 -15.55 19.65 -14.32
C ASN A 591 -15.86 21.07 -14.77
N TYR A 592 -16.13 21.95 -13.80
CA TYR A 592 -16.44 23.34 -14.09
C TYR A 592 -15.25 24.06 -14.73
N ILE A 593 -14.04 23.94 -14.17
CA ILE A 593 -12.85 24.65 -14.67
C ILE A 593 -12.52 24.25 -16.11
N VAL A 594 -12.52 22.95 -16.42
CA VAL A 594 -12.16 22.46 -17.76
C VAL A 594 -13.24 22.80 -18.78
N VAL A 595 -14.52 22.65 -18.44
CA VAL A 595 -15.63 23.08 -19.33
C VAL A 595 -15.57 24.57 -19.57
N ASP A 596 -15.32 25.35 -18.53
CA ASP A 596 -15.30 26.80 -18.62
C ASP A 596 -14.25 27.30 -19.60
N TYR A 597 -13.04 26.73 -19.46
CA TYR A 597 -11.93 27.00 -20.34
C TYR A 597 -12.25 26.63 -21.80
N LEU A 598 -12.82 25.44 -22.03
CA LEU A 598 -13.19 24.99 -23.38
C LEU A 598 -14.37 25.76 -23.99
N ALA A 599 -15.38 26.12 -23.19
CA ALA A 599 -16.53 26.89 -23.64
C ALA A 599 -16.10 28.30 -24.06
N ASN A 600 -15.22 28.93 -23.29
CA ASN A 600 -14.59 30.21 -23.65
C ASN A 600 -13.79 30.11 -24.95
N LYS A 601 -13.05 29.01 -25.16
CA LYS A 601 -12.32 28.75 -26.41
C LYS A 601 -13.25 28.53 -27.60
N ARG A 602 -14.29 27.70 -27.46
CA ARG A 602 -15.28 27.42 -28.53
C ARG A 602 -16.07 28.66 -28.94
N LYS A 603 -16.54 29.46 -27.98
CA LYS A 603 -17.28 30.70 -28.26
C LYS A 603 -16.47 31.67 -29.13
N ARG A 604 -15.15 31.67 -28.98
CA ARG A 604 -14.23 32.54 -29.73
C ARG A 604 -13.79 31.96 -31.06
N LEU A 605 -13.78 30.62 -31.20
CA LEU A 605 -13.52 29.95 -32.47
C LEU A 605 -14.75 29.89 -33.38
N GLY A 606 -15.95 29.83 -32.79
CA GLY A 606 -17.24 29.70 -33.48
C GLY A 606 -17.94 31.02 -33.82
N SER A 607 -17.39 32.17 -33.43
CA SER A 607 -17.81 33.49 -33.92
C SER A 607 -17.22 33.81 -35.31
N ARG A 608 -17.03 32.78 -36.13
CA ARG A 608 -16.47 32.83 -37.49
C ARG A 608 -17.55 33.02 -38.53
#